data_AF-A0A101GXM2-F1
#
_entry.id   AF-A0A101GXM2-F1
#
_cell.length_a   1.000
_cell.length_b   1.000
_cell.length_c   1.000
_cell.angle_alpha   90.00
_cell.angle_beta   90.00
_cell.angle_gamma   90.00
#
_symmetry.space_group_name_H-M   'P 1'
#
loop_
_entity.id
_entity.type
_entity.pdbx_description
1 polymer ?
#
loop_
_entity_poly.entity_id
_entity_poly.type
_entity_poly.pdbx_seq_one_letter_code
_entity_poly.pdbx_strand_id
1 'polypeptide(L)'
;MIFWLILAVVLFIIAASGIKIIRPFEKGLVERLGKYRREAEPGLQFIIPFIERMVKVDLRETVIDVPPQEVITKDNVVVTVDAIIYYQITDAFRVVYNVANFE
;
A
#
# COMPACT_ATOMS: atom_id res chain seq x y z
N MET A 1 35.82 -20.31 -15.84
CA MET A 1 35.11 -19.27 -16.63
C MET A 1 33.60 -19.41 -16.57
N ILE A 2 33.02 -20.58 -16.88
CA ILE A 2 31.56 -20.83 -16.83
C ILE A 2 30.92 -20.51 -15.45
N PHE A 3 31.57 -20.86 -14.34
CA PHE A 3 31.08 -20.52 -13.00
C PHE A 3 30.90 -19.00 -12.79
N TRP A 4 31.89 -18.20 -13.17
CA TRP A 4 31.81 -16.74 -13.08
C TRP A 4 30.75 -16.15 -14.00
N LEU A 5 30.53 -16.75 -15.16
CA LEU A 5 29.51 -16.32 -16.11
C LEU A 5 28.11 -16.61 -15.57
N ILE A 6 27.88 -17.79 -15.00
CA ILE A 6 26.62 -18.13 -14.32
C ILE A 6 26.36 -17.18 -13.14
N LEU A 7 27.38 -16.92 -12.32
CA LEU A 7 27.27 -16.01 -11.18
C LEU A 7 26.90 -14.58 -11.62
N ALA A 8 27.51 -14.08 -12.71
CA ALA A 8 27.21 -12.76 -13.25
C ALA A 8 25.76 -12.66 -13.77
N VAL A 9 25.27 -13.70 -14.46
CA VAL A 9 23.88 -13.75 -14.95
C VAL A 9 22.89 -13.77 -13.80
N VAL A 10 23.15 -14.56 -12.75
CA VAL A 10 22.30 -14.61 -11.56
C VAL A 10 22.26 -13.26 -10.85
N LEU A 11 23.41 -12.62 -10.65
CA LEU A 11 23.50 -11.30 -10.02
C LEU A 11 22.74 -10.23 -10.82
N PHE A 12 22.82 -10.30 -12.15
CA PHE A 12 22.11 -9.39 -13.04
C PHE A 12 20.58 -9.56 -12.95
N ILE A 13 20.09 -10.80 -12.93
CA ILE A 13 18.65 -11.09 -12.77
C ILE A 13 18.14 -10.57 -11.42
N ILE A 14 18.91 -10.78 -10.36
CA ILE A 14 18.57 -10.26 -9.02
C ILE A 14 18.51 -8.73 -9.08
N ALA A 15 19.53 -8.06 -9.60
CA ALA A 15 19.53 -6.60 -9.72
C ALA A 15 18.33 -6.09 -10.54
N ALA A 16 18.02 -6.70 -11.68
CA ALA A 16 16.88 -6.31 -12.51
C ALA A 16 15.53 -6.48 -11.79
N SER A 17 15.39 -7.50 -10.94
CA SER A 17 14.16 -7.73 -10.16
C SER A 17 13.87 -6.65 -9.10
N GLY A 18 14.89 -5.86 -8.73
CA GLY A 18 14.78 -4.74 -7.80
C GLY A 18 14.12 -3.49 -8.38
N ILE A 19 13.92 -3.44 -9.70
CA ILE A 19 13.31 -2.29 -10.36
C ILE A 19 11.79 -2.35 -10.19
N LYS A 20 11.22 -1.37 -9.50
CA LYS A 20 9.78 -1.19 -9.30
C LYS A 20 9.34 0.15 -9.86
N ILE A 21 8.18 0.17 -10.50
CA ILE A 21 7.56 1.38 -11.04
C ILE A 21 6.35 1.71 -10.18
N ILE A 22 6.34 2.92 -9.63
CA ILE A 22 5.22 3.47 -8.85
C ILE A 22 4.43 4.41 -9.75
N ARG A 23 3.11 4.24 -9.76
CA ARG A 23 2.22 5.08 -10.57
C ARG A 23 2.06 6.47 -9.92
N PRO A 24 1.72 7.52 -10.68
CA PRO A 24 1.54 8.88 -10.13
C PRO A 24 0.53 9.01 -9.00
N PHE A 25 -0.48 8.15 -8.99
CA PHE A 25 -1.53 8.11 -7.97
C PHE A 25 -1.25 7.15 -6.81
N GLU A 26 -0.10 6.46 -6.83
CA GLU A 26 0.35 5.57 -5.78
C GLU A 26 1.50 6.22 -5.01
N LYS A 27 1.60 5.88 -3.72
CA LYS A 27 2.80 6.16 -2.91
C LYS A 27 3.41 4.86 -2.43
N GLY A 28 4.71 4.70 -2.62
CA GLY A 28 5.42 3.52 -2.16
C GLY A 28 5.97 3.73 -0.74
N LEU A 29 5.86 2.72 0.11
CA LEU A 29 6.55 2.65 1.40
C LEU A 29 7.57 1.52 1.31
N VAL A 30 8.83 1.84 1.58
CA VAL A 30 9.92 0.87 1.54
C VAL A 30 10.24 0.42 2.96
N GLU A 31 10.13 -0.88 3.16
CA GLU A 31 10.47 -1.59 4.38
C GLU A 31 11.77 -2.35 4.17
N ARG A 32 12.57 -2.43 5.22
CA ARG A 32 13.80 -3.21 5.25
C ARG A 32 13.78 -4.10 6.48
N LEU A 33 13.74 -5.42 6.28
CA LEU A 33 13.74 -6.41 7.37
C LEU A 33 12.72 -6.09 8.48
N GLY A 34 11.51 -5.68 8.11
CA GLY A 34 10.42 -5.35 9.04
C GLY A 34 10.48 -3.95 9.66
N LYS A 35 11.42 -3.08 9.24
CA LYS A 35 11.46 -1.68 9.66
C LYS A 35 11.15 -0.76 8.49
N TYR A 36 10.33 0.26 8.72
CA TYR A 36 10.14 1.33 7.76
C TYR A 36 11.47 2.07 7.51
N ARG A 37 11.77 2.34 6.23
CA ARG A 37 12.98 3.04 5.82
C ARG A 37 12.69 4.40 5.21
N ARG A 38 11.80 4.43 4.21
CA ARG A 38 11.49 5.65 3.45
C ARG A 38 10.18 5.54 2.67
N GLU A 39 9.63 6.70 2.35
CA GLU A 39 8.64 6.87 1.29
C GLU A 39 9.33 6.91 -0.08
N ALA A 40 8.64 6.38 -1.07
CA ALA A 40 9.06 6.30 -2.45
C ALA A 40 8.04 7.05 -3.31
N GLU A 41 8.53 8.11 -3.96
CA GLU A 41 7.76 8.94 -4.87
C GLU A 41 7.45 8.21 -6.19
N PRO A 42 6.42 8.66 -6.93
CA PRO A 42 6.10 8.12 -8.24
C PRO A 42 7.28 8.09 -9.20
N GLY A 43 7.32 7.06 -10.04
CA GLY A 43 8.40 6.84 -11.01
C GLY A 43 9.19 5.56 -10.77
N LEU A 44 10.40 5.53 -11.31
CA LEU A 44 11.28 4.38 -11.23
C LEU A 44 11.99 4.36 -9.87
N GLN A 45 11.76 3.31 -9.10
CA GLN A 45 12.37 3.12 -7.79
C GLN A 45 13.11 1.80 -7.74
N PHE A 46 14.31 1.83 -7.18
CA PHE A 46 15.11 0.64 -6.96
C PHE A 46 14.94 0.18 -5.51
N ILE A 47 14.64 -1.09 -5.33
CA ILE A 47 14.65 -1.78 -4.05
C ILE A 47 15.65 -2.92 -4.10
N ILE A 48 16.29 -3.20 -2.99
CA ILE A 48 17.14 -4.38 -2.86
C ILE A 48 16.21 -5.60 -2.74
N PRO A 49 16.11 -6.47 -3.76
CA PRO A 49 15.24 -7.64 -3.69
C PRO A 49 15.64 -8.51 -2.50
N PHE A 50 14.68 -9.24 -1.94
CA PHE A 50 14.79 -10.08 -0.73
C PHE A 50 15.01 -9.35 0.60
N ILE A 51 15.72 -8.22 0.61
CA ILE A 51 15.98 -7.46 1.85
C ILE A 51 14.94 -6.36 2.06
N GLU A 52 14.51 -5.73 0.97
CA GLU A 52 13.57 -4.63 0.96
C GLU A 52 12.24 -5.06 0.35
N ARG A 53 11.15 -4.60 0.96
CA ARG A 53 9.79 -4.77 0.48
C ARG A 53 9.21 -3.40 0.20
N MET A 54 8.47 -3.27 -0.91
CA MET A 54 7.71 -2.08 -1.23
C MET A 54 6.22 -2.36 -1.07
N VAL A 55 5.56 -1.59 -0.21
CA VAL A 55 4.10 -1.56 -0.09
C VAL A 55 3.61 -0.36 -0.88
N LYS A 56 2.60 -0.53 -1.73
CA LYS A 56 2.01 0.55 -2.52
C LYS A 56 0.66 0.91 -1.93
N VAL A 57 0.43 2.20 -1.74
CA VAL A 57 -0.82 2.75 -1.23
C VAL A 57 -1.42 3.63 -2.31
N ASP A 58 -2.69 3.40 -2.63
CA ASP A 58 -3.44 4.23 -3.57
C ASP A 58 -3.90 5.51 -2.88
N LEU A 59 -3.65 6.66 -3.49
CA LEU A 59 -4.05 7.97 -2.95
C LEU A 59 -5.37 8.47 -3.53
N ARG A 60 -6.01 7.70 -4.43
CA ARG A 60 -7.29 8.07 -5.04
C ARG A 60 -8.44 7.96 -4.04
N GLU A 61 -9.53 8.65 -4.35
CA GLU A 61 -10.78 8.52 -3.63
C GLU A 61 -11.31 7.09 -3.78
N THR A 62 -11.59 6.47 -2.63
CA THR A 62 -12.18 5.14 -2.52
C THR A 62 -13.50 5.24 -1.77
N VAL A 63 -14.39 4.31 -2.09
CA VAL A 63 -15.74 4.24 -1.55
C VAL A 63 -15.84 3.01 -0.65
N ILE A 64 -16.38 3.18 0.55
CA ILE A 64 -16.77 2.08 1.44
C ILE A 64 -18.28 2.14 1.66
N ASP A 65 -18.93 1.01 1.44
CA ASP A 65 -20.34 0.81 1.77
C ASP A 65 -20.48 0.43 3.25
N VAL A 66 -21.28 1.20 3.98
CA VAL A 66 -21.60 0.88 5.38
C VAL A 66 -22.80 -0.07 5.39
N PRO A 67 -22.72 -1.24 6.04
CA PRO A 67 -23.85 -2.15 6.11
C PRO A 67 -25.06 -1.46 6.77
N PRO A 68 -26.29 -1.70 6.28
CA PRO A 68 -27.49 -1.10 6.87
C PRO A 68 -27.63 -1.45 8.35
N GLN A 69 -27.91 -0.45 9.18
CA GLN A 69 -28.11 -0.64 10.62
C GLN A 69 -29.49 -0.15 11.05
N GLU A 70 -30.14 -0.92 11.92
CA GLU A 70 -31.40 -0.52 12.54
C GLU A 70 -31.10 0.37 13.74
N VAL A 71 -31.67 1.58 13.72
CA VAL A 71 -31.51 2.58 14.78
C VAL A 71 -32.87 3.06 15.25
N ILE A 72 -32.96 3.37 16.55
CA ILE A 72 -34.17 3.95 17.15
C ILE A 72 -34.02 5.46 17.13
N THR A 73 -34.93 6.14 16.43
CA THR A 73 -34.96 7.61 16.37
C THR A 73 -35.39 8.21 17.69
N LYS A 74 -35.19 9.52 17.87
CA LYS A 74 -35.61 10.25 19.07
C LYS A 74 -37.11 10.13 19.35
N ASP A 75 -37.92 9.94 18.31
CA ASP A 75 -39.37 9.77 18.40
C ASP A 75 -39.79 8.31 18.67
N ASN A 76 -38.84 7.45 19.05
CA ASN A 76 -39.05 6.04 19.39
C ASN A 76 -39.59 5.20 18.21
N VAL A 77 -39.12 5.51 16.99
CA VAL A 77 -39.43 4.75 15.77
C VAL A 77 -38.18 4.02 15.30
N VAL A 78 -38.33 2.76 14.90
CA VAL A 78 -37.25 1.96 14.32
C VAL A 78 -37.13 2.30 12.84
N VAL A 79 -35.92 2.69 12.41
CA VAL A 79 -35.59 2.93 11.00
C VAL A 79 -34.30 2.22 10.65
N THR A 80 -34.20 1.76 9.40
CA THR A 80 -32.95 1.22 8.85
C THR A 80 -32.24 2.34 8.10
N VAL A 81 -30.96 2.56 8.40
CA VAL A 81 -30.14 3.57 7.74
C VAL A 81 -28.94 2.90 7.10
N ASP A 82 -28.71 3.20 5.83
CA ASP A 82 -27.51 2.88 5.06
C ASP A 82 -26.75 4.18 4.70
N ALA A 83 -25.44 4.04 4.47
CA ALA A 83 -24.58 5.17 4.15
C ALA A 83 -23.37 4.72 3.31
N ILE A 84 -22.81 5.68 2.56
CA ILE A 84 -21.61 5.50 1.75
C ILE A 84 -20.56 6.49 2.22
N ILE A 85 -19.33 6.01 2.47
CA ILE A 85 -18.21 6.84 2.90
C ILE A 85 -17.22 6.99 1.74
N TYR A 86 -16.98 8.23 1.35
CA TYR A 86 -15.93 8.61 0.41
C TYR A 86 -14.72 9.10 1.19
N TYR A 87 -13.55 8.53 0.97
CA TYR A 87 -12.30 8.99 1.57
C TYR A 87 -11.16 8.92 0.56
N GLN A 88 -10.11 9.70 0.82
CA GLN A 88 -8.83 9.59 0.14
C GLN A 88 -7.70 9.52 1.16
N ILE A 89 -6.68 8.75 0.86
CA ILE A 89 -5.51 8.63 1.71
C ILE A 89 -4.62 9.87 1.52
N THR A 90 -4.39 10.62 2.59
CA THR A 90 -3.53 11.81 2.57
C THR A 90 -2.08 11.49 2.93
N ASP A 91 -1.87 10.54 3.86
CA ASP A 91 -0.57 10.12 4.35
C ASP A 91 -0.49 8.59 4.35
N ALA A 92 0.26 8.05 3.39
CA ALA A 92 0.43 6.61 3.21
C ALA A 92 1.11 5.96 4.43
N PHE A 93 2.08 6.62 5.05
CA PHE A 93 2.80 6.08 6.20
C PHE A 93 1.83 5.85 7.37
N ARG A 94 1.00 6.86 7.68
CA ARG A 94 0.06 6.75 8.79
C ARG A 94 -0.99 5.67 8.56
N VAL A 95 -1.53 5.55 7.35
CA VAL A 95 -2.55 4.54 7.06
C VAL A 95 -2.01 3.13 7.24
N VAL A 96 -0.78 2.85 6.80
CA VAL A 96 -0.21 1.50 6.88
C VAL A 96 0.30 1.16 8.29
N TYR A 97 0.88 2.11 9.02
CA TYR A 97 1.55 1.82 10.29
C TYR A 97 0.79 2.21 11.55
N ASN A 98 -0.13 3.19 11.48
CA ASN A 98 -0.88 3.63 12.66
C ASN A 98 -2.27 3.01 12.74
N VAL A 99 -2.77 2.43 11.64
CA VAL A 99 -4.09 1.80 11.58
C VAL A 99 -3.91 0.33 11.20
N ALA A 100 -4.38 -0.56 12.08
CA ALA A 100 -4.23 -2.01 11.87
C ALA A 100 -5.11 -2.52 10.71
N ASN A 101 -6.32 -1.98 10.60
CA ASN A 101 -7.21 -2.22 9.48
C ASN A 101 -7.95 -0.93 9.13
N PHE A 102 -7.65 -0.40 7.95
CA PHE A 102 -8.29 0.79 7.43
C PHE A 102 -9.51 0.46 6.56
N GLU A 103 -9.66 -0.81 6.14
CA GLU A 103 -10.80 -1.31 5.36
C GLU A 103 -11.95 -1.82 6.25
#